data_AF-A0A0R3QAZ1-F1
#
_entry.id   AF-A0A0R3QAZ1-F1
#
_cell.length_a   1.000
_cell.length_b   1.000
_cell.length_c   1.000
_cell.angle_alpha   90.00
_cell.angle_beta   90.00
_cell.angle_gamma   90.00
#
_symmetry.space_group_name_H-M   'P 1'
#
loop_
_entity.id
_entity.type
_entity.pdbx_description
1 polymer ?
#
loop_
_entity_poly.entity_id
_entity_poly.type
_entity_poly.pdbx_seq_one_letter_code
_entity_poly.pdbx_strand_id
1 'polypeptide(L)'
;MDGLLHRCECFLVQHKLPFLEKVWLADRYKLNRLLVLCLREMRPNSKIDLTGSRYYGLSDRVKVLLLERLHGSSAPEEMLEQPSDLEQFHRLTELNFAMIRSKTGRGYYVNPYYIAAWSNVFQERISSIKNMDEIFCPCTHEELKAFLMAVYPPQLRITEANIGPVLMAACKMESSGLLRKCAMLLLAPHTQLSVFVRLSLLDRCFLHQLLDPCLQMLHRPEHLLEMTQQQTCWHF
;
A
#
# COMPACT_ATOMS: atom_id res chain seq x y z
N MET A 1 6.28 -33.04 11.69
CA MET A 1 5.44 -31.91 12.17
C MET A 1 4.13 -31.79 11.37
N ASP A 2 4.04 -32.42 10.20
CA ASP A 2 2.91 -32.28 9.26
C ASP A 2 1.55 -32.71 9.83
N GLY A 3 1.52 -33.71 10.70
CA GLY A 3 0.28 -34.14 11.36
C GLY A 3 -0.32 -33.12 12.34
N LEU A 4 0.47 -32.17 12.88
CA LEU A 4 -0.06 -31.08 13.70
C LEU A 4 -0.59 -29.95 12.82
N LEU A 5 0.16 -29.55 11.80
CA LEU A 5 -0.26 -28.52 10.84
C LEU A 5 -1.56 -28.92 10.14
N HIS A 6 -1.67 -30.17 9.70
CA HIS A 6 -2.89 -30.68 9.08
C HIS A 6 -4.10 -30.63 10.03
N ARG A 7 -3.91 -30.96 11.32
CA ARG A 7 -4.98 -30.84 12.32
C ARG A 7 -5.41 -29.40 12.54
N CYS A 8 -4.46 -28.46 12.58
CA CYS A 8 -4.76 -27.03 12.63
C CYS A 8 -5.53 -26.55 11.40
N GLU A 9 -5.16 -27.00 10.20
CA GLU A 9 -5.88 -26.70 8.96
C GLU A 9 -7.33 -27.21 9.04
N CYS A 10 -7.53 -28.48 9.37
CA CYS A 10 -8.87 -29.08 9.49
C CYS A 10 -9.73 -28.32 10.51
N PHE A 11 -9.16 -27.96 11.67
CA PHE A 11 -9.84 -27.16 12.69
C PHE A 11 -10.28 -25.79 12.16
N LEU A 12 -9.37 -25.08 11.48
CA LEU A 12 -9.63 -23.74 10.94
C LEU A 12 -10.60 -23.75 9.74
N VAL A 13 -10.64 -24.83 8.95
CA VAL A 13 -11.67 -25.04 7.92
C VAL A 13 -13.05 -25.09 8.57
N GLN A 14 -13.20 -25.87 9.64
CA GLN A 14 -14.49 -26.08 10.31
C GLN A 14 -14.97 -24.87 11.12
N HIS A 15 -14.05 -24.04 11.63
CA HIS A 15 -14.40 -22.87 12.41
C HIS A 15 -14.77 -21.64 11.56
N LYS A 16 -15.82 -20.93 12.00
CA LYS A 16 -16.26 -19.65 11.42
C LYS A 16 -15.42 -18.49 11.98
N LEU A 17 -14.29 -18.23 11.32
CA LEU A 17 -13.50 -17.00 11.51
C LEU A 17 -13.78 -16.01 10.37
N PRO A 18 -13.62 -14.69 10.59
CA PRO A 18 -13.57 -13.71 9.52
C PRO A 18 -12.55 -14.12 8.45
N PHE A 19 -12.89 -13.93 7.18
CA PHE A 19 -12.08 -14.39 6.05
C PHE A 19 -10.61 -13.96 6.15
N LEU A 20 -10.37 -12.65 6.33
CA LEU A 20 -9.02 -12.09 6.36
C LEU A 20 -8.21 -12.55 7.58
N GLU A 21 -8.89 -12.86 8.69
CA GLU A 21 -8.24 -13.45 9.87
C GLU A 21 -7.81 -14.89 9.61
N LYS A 22 -8.64 -15.67 8.93
CA LYS A 22 -8.32 -17.05 8.52
C LYS A 22 -7.14 -17.07 7.54
N VAL A 23 -7.13 -16.17 6.55
CA VAL A 23 -6.02 -16.00 5.59
C VAL A 23 -4.74 -15.58 6.31
N TRP A 24 -4.82 -14.65 7.27
CA TRP A 24 -3.68 -14.21 8.05
C TRP A 24 -3.05 -15.34 8.88
N LEU A 25 -3.87 -16.15 9.54
CA LEU A 25 -3.39 -17.34 10.26
C LEU A 25 -2.72 -18.33 9.31
N ALA A 26 -3.33 -18.55 8.14
CA ALA A 26 -2.81 -19.49 7.16
C ALA A 26 -1.43 -19.06 6.63
N ASP A 27 -1.27 -17.78 6.28
CA ASP A 27 0.00 -17.24 5.81
C ASP A 27 1.09 -17.23 6.90
N ARG A 28 0.73 -16.81 8.13
CA ARG A 28 1.67 -16.73 9.26
C ARG A 28 2.24 -18.08 9.65
N TYR A 29 1.41 -19.13 9.64
CA TYR A 29 1.82 -20.48 10.04
C TYR A 29 2.08 -21.42 8.86
N LYS A 30 2.16 -20.87 7.64
CA LYS A 30 2.44 -21.62 6.40
C LYS A 30 1.47 -22.80 6.18
N LEU A 31 0.20 -22.59 6.50
CA LEU A 31 -0.90 -23.53 6.28
C LEU A 31 -1.37 -23.45 4.82
N ASN A 32 -0.53 -23.94 3.92
CA ASN A 32 -0.69 -23.77 2.47
C ASN A 32 -2.01 -24.34 1.92
N ARG A 33 -2.51 -25.46 2.47
CA ARG A 33 -3.77 -26.06 1.99
C ARG A 33 -4.95 -25.18 2.39
N LEU A 34 -4.94 -24.67 3.63
CA LEU A 34 -5.95 -23.72 4.09
C LEU A 34 -5.93 -22.42 3.27
N LEU A 35 -4.75 -21.92 2.93
CA LEU A 35 -4.60 -20.70 2.15
C LEU A 35 -5.20 -20.85 0.72
N VAL A 36 -4.91 -21.95 0.04
CA VAL A 36 -5.51 -22.29 -1.27
C VAL A 36 -7.03 -22.39 -1.17
N LEU A 37 -7.55 -23.06 -0.14
CA LEU A 37 -8.99 -23.17 0.07
C LEU A 37 -9.64 -21.80 0.24
N CYS A 38 -9.05 -20.91 1.06
CA CYS A 38 -9.55 -19.55 1.24
C CYS A 38 -9.56 -18.78 -0.10
N LEU A 39 -8.48 -18.85 -0.89
CA LEU A 39 -8.40 -18.16 -2.19
C LEU A 39 -9.40 -18.70 -3.22
N ARG A 40 -9.72 -20.00 -3.17
CA ARG A 40 -10.74 -20.63 -4.04
C ARG A 40 -12.15 -20.20 -3.67
N GLU A 41 -12.47 -20.12 -2.39
CA GLU A 41 -13.81 -19.71 -1.92
C GLU A 41 -14.11 -18.22 -2.17
N MET A 42 -13.06 -17.40 -2.30
CA MET A 42 -13.22 -15.97 -2.52
C MET A 42 -13.89 -15.67 -3.88
N ARG A 43 -14.87 -14.78 -3.88
CA ARG A 43 -15.51 -14.31 -5.11
C ARG A 43 -14.79 -13.06 -5.64
N PRO A 44 -14.70 -12.85 -6.96
CA PRO A 44 -14.27 -11.57 -7.51
C PRO A 44 -15.12 -10.42 -6.94
N ASN A 45 -14.53 -9.23 -6.78
CA ASN A 45 -15.17 -8.05 -6.21
C ASN A 45 -15.71 -8.20 -4.77
N SER A 46 -15.20 -9.18 -4.00
CA SER A 46 -15.53 -9.31 -2.58
C SER A 46 -15.10 -8.08 -1.78
N LYS A 47 -15.92 -7.63 -0.84
CA LYS A 47 -15.54 -6.54 0.08
C LYS A 47 -14.56 -7.06 1.13
N ILE A 48 -13.29 -6.70 1.00
CA ILE A 48 -12.22 -7.03 1.96
C ILE A 48 -11.62 -5.73 2.48
N ASP A 49 -11.37 -5.67 3.79
CA ASP A 49 -10.67 -4.54 4.39
C ASP A 49 -9.16 -4.63 4.10
N LEU A 50 -8.74 -3.95 3.05
CA LEU A 50 -7.32 -3.79 2.67
C LEU A 50 -6.58 -2.74 3.50
N THR A 51 -7.28 -2.06 4.42
CA THR A 51 -6.70 -1.03 5.32
C THR A 51 -6.47 -1.56 6.74
N GLY A 52 -6.93 -2.78 7.03
CA GLY A 52 -6.84 -3.39 8.34
C GLY A 52 -5.47 -4.03 8.64
N SER A 53 -5.16 -4.17 9.93
CA SER A 53 -3.91 -4.78 10.42
C SER A 53 -3.71 -6.23 9.94
N ARG A 54 -4.81 -6.98 9.74
CA ARG A 54 -4.75 -8.35 9.22
C ARG A 54 -4.19 -8.39 7.79
N TYR A 55 -4.63 -7.50 6.90
CA TYR A 55 -4.10 -7.41 5.54
C TYR A 55 -2.64 -6.94 5.55
N TYR A 56 -2.32 -5.91 6.35
CA TYR A 56 -0.95 -5.42 6.46
C TYR A 56 0.04 -6.48 6.95
N GLY A 57 -0.40 -7.36 7.85
CA GLY A 57 0.40 -8.45 8.40
C GLY A 57 0.58 -9.66 7.48
N LEU A 58 0.01 -9.64 6.27
CA LEU A 58 0.23 -10.69 5.26
C LEU A 58 1.59 -10.51 4.57
N SER A 59 2.16 -11.63 4.14
CA SER A 59 3.27 -11.65 3.19
C SER A 59 2.84 -11.08 1.85
N ASP A 60 3.78 -10.47 1.14
CA ASP A 60 3.47 -9.75 -0.10
C ASP A 60 2.96 -10.68 -1.20
N ARG A 61 3.43 -11.94 -1.21
CA ARG A 61 2.89 -12.99 -2.07
C ARG A 61 1.39 -13.19 -1.86
N VAL A 62 0.95 -13.29 -0.60
CA VAL A 62 -0.46 -13.52 -0.28
C VAL A 62 -1.29 -12.26 -0.57
N LYS A 63 -0.74 -11.06 -0.34
CA LYS A 63 -1.40 -9.81 -0.75
C LYS A 63 -1.65 -9.80 -2.25
N VAL A 64 -0.66 -10.15 -3.06
CA VAL A 64 -0.80 -10.18 -4.52
C VAL A 64 -1.86 -11.20 -4.94
N LEU A 65 -1.79 -12.43 -4.43
CA LEU A 65 -2.79 -13.47 -4.74
C LEU A 65 -4.22 -13.03 -4.34
N LEU A 66 -4.39 -12.37 -3.20
CA LEU A 66 -5.69 -11.83 -2.81
C LEU A 66 -6.20 -10.77 -3.80
N LEU A 67 -5.34 -9.85 -4.22
CA LEU A 67 -5.72 -8.78 -5.13
C LEU A 67 -6.05 -9.33 -6.52
N GLU A 68 -5.23 -10.24 -7.06
CA GLU A 68 -5.50 -10.92 -8.33
C GLU A 68 -6.86 -11.62 -8.31
N ARG A 69 -7.17 -12.32 -7.22
CA ARG A 69 -8.46 -12.96 -7.03
C ARG A 69 -9.63 -11.98 -6.92
N LEU A 70 -9.44 -10.83 -6.27
CA LEU A 70 -10.45 -9.76 -6.25
C LEU A 70 -10.74 -9.23 -7.67
N HIS A 71 -9.73 -9.20 -8.53
CA HIS A 71 -9.82 -8.78 -9.93
C HIS A 71 -10.15 -9.91 -10.92
N GLY A 72 -10.50 -11.10 -10.44
CA GLY A 72 -11.05 -12.18 -11.27
C GLY A 72 -10.02 -13.18 -11.82
N SER A 73 -8.74 -13.09 -11.46
CA SER A 73 -7.76 -14.14 -11.77
C SER A 73 -8.16 -15.46 -11.13
N SER A 74 -7.71 -16.60 -11.69
CA SER A 74 -7.98 -17.92 -11.11
C SER A 74 -7.30 -18.10 -9.74
N ALA A 75 -7.87 -18.97 -8.91
CA ALA A 75 -7.20 -19.41 -7.68
C ALA A 75 -6.02 -20.31 -8.00
N PRO A 76 -4.92 -20.22 -7.23
CA PRO A 76 -3.81 -21.16 -7.38
C PRO A 76 -4.29 -22.59 -7.06
N GLU A 77 -3.80 -23.56 -7.82
CA GLU A 77 -4.08 -24.97 -7.55
C GLU A 77 -3.36 -25.42 -6.27
N GLU A 78 -2.12 -24.98 -6.10
CA GLU A 78 -1.28 -25.22 -4.92
C GLU A 78 -0.52 -23.94 -4.56
N MET A 79 -0.16 -23.78 -3.29
CA MET A 79 0.78 -22.74 -2.91
C MET A 79 2.18 -23.20 -3.28
N LEU A 80 2.75 -22.61 -4.32
CA LEU A 80 4.15 -22.82 -4.67
C LEU A 80 5.05 -22.49 -3.46
N GLU A 81 6.21 -23.11 -3.35
CA GLU A 81 7.20 -22.71 -2.35
C GLU A 81 7.71 -21.30 -2.66
N GLN A 82 8.30 -20.60 -1.68
CA GLN A 82 8.94 -19.32 -1.99
C GLN A 82 10.18 -19.62 -2.85
N PRO A 83 10.37 -18.91 -3.98
CA PRO A 83 11.57 -19.08 -4.78
C PRO A 83 12.82 -18.89 -3.92
N SER A 84 13.73 -19.87 -3.93
CA SER A 84 15.06 -19.75 -3.33
C SER A 84 16.02 -18.94 -4.20
N ASP A 85 15.67 -18.74 -5.46
CA ASP A 85 16.43 -18.02 -6.47
C ASP A 85 15.48 -17.21 -7.38
N LEU A 86 16.06 -16.50 -8.34
CA LEU A 86 15.32 -15.59 -9.21
C LEU A 86 14.68 -16.28 -10.42
N GLU A 87 14.86 -17.59 -10.63
CA GLU A 87 14.45 -18.25 -11.88
C GLU A 87 12.92 -18.44 -11.98
N GLN A 88 12.21 -18.52 -10.85
CA GLN A 88 10.75 -18.72 -10.81
C GLN A 88 9.96 -17.47 -11.28
N PHE A 89 10.53 -16.26 -11.14
CA PHE A 89 9.91 -15.00 -11.56
C PHE A 89 9.69 -14.85 -13.09
N HIS A 90 10.11 -15.84 -13.89
CA HIS A 90 10.02 -15.82 -15.36
C HIS A 90 8.83 -16.61 -15.94
N ARG A 91 8.00 -17.28 -15.13
CA ARG A 91 6.84 -18.05 -15.62
C ARG A 91 5.56 -17.21 -15.68
N LEU A 92 4.74 -17.48 -16.70
CA LEU A 92 3.42 -16.86 -16.83
C LEU A 92 2.57 -17.30 -15.64
N THR A 93 2.06 -16.31 -14.89
CA THR A 93 1.63 -16.36 -13.49
C THR A 93 2.75 -16.50 -12.47
N GLU A 94 3.31 -15.39 -12.00
CA GLU A 94 3.73 -15.29 -10.60
C GLU A 94 3.35 -13.97 -9.92
N LEU A 95 3.32 -12.82 -10.62
CA LEU A 95 3.00 -11.51 -10.00
C LEU A 95 2.44 -10.45 -10.98
N ASN A 96 1.85 -10.84 -12.13
CA ASN A 96 1.24 -9.94 -13.14
C ASN A 96 1.90 -8.55 -13.26
N PHE A 97 3.15 -8.45 -13.70
CA PHE A 97 3.84 -7.16 -13.76
C PHE A 97 3.46 -6.36 -15.00
N ALA A 98 3.15 -5.07 -14.80
CA ALA A 98 2.89 -4.07 -15.83
C ALA A 98 3.98 -2.99 -15.78
N MET A 99 4.36 -2.43 -16.92
CA MET A 99 5.19 -1.21 -16.94
C MET A 99 4.32 0.00 -16.63
N ILE A 100 4.58 0.70 -15.52
CA ILE A 100 4.02 2.03 -15.26
C ILE A 100 4.97 3.10 -15.76
N ARG A 101 4.55 3.90 -16.75
CA ARG A 101 5.36 5.00 -17.30
C ARG A 101 4.94 6.35 -16.73
N SER A 102 5.89 7.07 -16.14
CA SER A 102 5.68 8.46 -15.70
C SER A 102 5.62 9.44 -16.87
N LYS A 103 5.08 10.65 -16.63
CA LYS A 103 5.06 11.74 -17.62
C LYS A 103 6.45 12.10 -18.14
N THR A 104 7.50 11.95 -17.33
CA THR A 104 8.90 12.27 -17.67
C THR A 104 9.75 11.04 -18.01
N GLY A 105 9.13 10.00 -18.60
CA GLY A 105 9.80 9.05 -19.50
C GLY A 105 10.37 7.78 -18.86
N ARG A 106 10.61 7.75 -17.55
CA ARG A 106 11.04 6.52 -16.86
C ARG A 106 9.85 5.63 -16.51
N GLY A 107 9.98 4.33 -16.81
CA GLY A 107 9.01 3.29 -16.51
C GLY A 107 9.47 2.38 -15.36
N TYR A 108 8.52 1.89 -14.58
CA TYR A 108 8.75 0.92 -13.50
C TYR A 108 7.89 -0.31 -13.71
N TYR A 109 8.47 -1.49 -13.57
CA TYR A 109 7.69 -2.74 -13.58
C TYR A 109 7.13 -2.99 -12.17
N VAL A 110 5.82 -3.09 -12.06
CA VAL A 110 5.12 -3.38 -10.81
C VAL A 110 3.90 -4.26 -11.04
N ASN A 111 3.41 -4.94 -10.00
CA ASN A 111 2.08 -5.54 -10.05
C ASN A 111 1.01 -4.41 -10.06
N PRO A 112 0.18 -4.27 -11.11
CA PRO A 112 -0.76 -3.18 -11.25
C PRO A 112 -1.89 -3.29 -10.21
N TYR A 113 -2.32 -4.51 -9.86
CA TYR A 113 -3.35 -4.74 -8.85
C TYR A 113 -2.87 -4.33 -7.45
N TYR A 114 -1.60 -4.60 -7.13
CA TYR A 114 -0.97 -4.13 -5.90
C TYR A 114 -0.99 -2.61 -5.82
N ILE A 115 -0.66 -1.93 -6.90
CA ILE A 115 -0.68 -0.47 -6.95
C ILE A 115 -2.10 0.10 -6.87
N ALA A 116 -3.08 -0.53 -7.53
CA ALA A 116 -4.48 -0.13 -7.46
C ALA A 116 -5.09 -0.28 -6.06
N ALA A 117 -4.65 -1.24 -5.26
CA ALA A 117 -5.05 -1.35 -3.85
C ALA A 117 -4.66 -0.12 -3.02
N TRP A 118 -3.70 0.68 -3.51
CA TRP A 118 -3.21 1.88 -2.86
C TRP A 118 -3.59 3.17 -3.59
N SER A 119 -4.23 3.12 -4.76
CA SER A 119 -4.44 4.31 -5.59
C SER A 119 -5.72 4.20 -6.41
N ASN A 120 -6.65 5.13 -6.18
CA ASN A 120 -7.87 5.23 -6.98
C ASN A 120 -7.55 5.50 -8.46
N VAL A 121 -6.53 6.32 -8.74
CA VAL A 121 -6.07 6.62 -10.10
C VAL A 121 -5.70 5.35 -10.87
N PHE A 122 -5.06 4.38 -10.21
CA PHE A 122 -4.72 3.09 -10.83
C PHE A 122 -5.89 2.11 -10.81
N GLN A 123 -6.73 2.13 -9.78
CA GLN A 123 -7.95 1.32 -9.72
C GLN A 123 -8.89 1.62 -10.90
N GLU A 124 -9.14 2.90 -11.18
CA GLU A 124 -9.95 3.33 -12.33
C GLU A 124 -9.31 2.92 -13.66
N ARG A 125 -8.00 3.13 -13.83
CA ARG A 125 -7.29 2.73 -15.06
C ARG A 125 -7.38 1.25 -15.34
N ILE A 126 -7.13 0.40 -14.33
CA ILE A 126 -7.18 -1.05 -14.49
C ILE A 126 -8.58 -1.52 -14.89
N SER A 127 -9.63 -0.88 -14.39
CA SER A 127 -11.00 -1.22 -14.81
C SER A 127 -11.30 -0.90 -16.28
N SER A 128 -10.54 0.00 -16.90
CA SER A 128 -10.79 0.54 -18.25
C SER A 128 -9.89 -0.03 -19.35
N ILE A 129 -8.75 -0.63 -18.99
CA ILE A 129 -7.71 -1.05 -19.93
C ILE A 129 -7.87 -2.54 -20.27
N LYS A 130 -7.81 -2.87 -21.57
CA LYS A 130 -7.88 -4.27 -22.06
C LYS A 130 -6.53 -5.00 -22.04
N ASN A 131 -5.41 -4.27 -22.10
CA ASN A 131 -4.06 -4.83 -22.04
C ASN A 131 -3.23 -4.15 -20.94
N MET A 132 -2.77 -4.93 -19.95
CA MET A 132 -2.03 -4.44 -18.78
C MET A 132 -0.53 -4.32 -19.00
N ASP A 133 0.02 -4.59 -20.19
CA ASP A 133 1.47 -4.56 -20.42
C ASP A 133 2.10 -3.19 -20.09
N GLU A 134 1.38 -2.10 -20.39
CA GLU A 134 1.83 -0.74 -20.13
C GLU A 134 0.70 0.17 -19.62
N ILE A 135 0.96 0.89 -18.52
CA ILE A 135 0.02 1.82 -17.87
C ILE A 135 0.69 3.18 -17.76
N PHE A 136 0.07 4.21 -18.34
CA PHE A 136 0.55 5.58 -18.17
C PHE A 136 0.22 6.10 -16.76
N CYS A 137 1.07 6.95 -16.20
CA CYS A 137 0.87 7.64 -14.93
C CYS A 137 1.03 9.17 -15.13
N PRO A 138 0.09 10.00 -14.64
CA PRO A 138 0.12 11.45 -14.88
C PRO A 138 1.19 12.18 -14.06
N CYS A 139 1.85 11.49 -13.14
CA CYS A 139 2.85 12.06 -12.24
C CYS A 139 4.25 12.17 -12.89
N THR A 140 5.10 13.02 -12.29
CA THR A 140 6.52 13.07 -12.63
C THR A 140 7.24 11.79 -12.19
N HIS A 141 8.46 11.58 -12.69
CA HIS A 141 9.31 10.47 -12.25
C HIS A 141 9.52 10.45 -10.74
N GLU A 142 9.85 11.60 -10.12
CA GLU A 142 10.13 11.68 -8.68
C GLU A 142 8.88 11.40 -7.84
N GLU A 143 7.71 11.86 -8.28
CA GLU A 143 6.43 11.58 -7.63
C GLU A 143 6.08 10.09 -7.70
N LEU A 144 6.21 9.48 -8.89
CA LEU A 144 5.95 8.06 -9.06
C LEU A 144 6.93 7.23 -8.22
N LYS A 145 8.21 7.60 -8.20
CA LYS A 145 9.24 6.95 -7.38
C LYS A 145 8.90 7.02 -5.89
N ALA A 146 8.57 8.21 -5.38
CA ALA A 146 8.22 8.42 -3.98
C ALA A 146 6.99 7.58 -3.58
N PHE A 147 5.97 7.54 -4.44
CA PHE A 147 4.79 6.70 -4.23
C PHE A 147 5.16 5.22 -4.17
N LEU A 148 5.85 4.70 -5.19
CA LEU A 148 6.24 3.29 -5.28
C LEU A 148 7.09 2.87 -4.08
N MET A 149 8.09 3.66 -3.70
CA MET A 149 8.91 3.35 -2.53
C MET A 149 8.11 3.32 -1.23
N ALA A 150 7.03 4.10 -1.12
CA ALA A 150 6.22 4.16 0.10
C ALA A 150 5.18 3.03 0.22
N VAL A 151 4.73 2.46 -0.90
CA VAL A 151 3.66 1.43 -0.92
C VAL A 151 4.17 0.04 -1.30
N TYR A 152 5.19 -0.04 -2.15
CA TYR A 152 5.74 -1.28 -2.68
C TYR A 152 6.82 -1.86 -1.74
N PRO A 153 6.87 -3.19 -1.54
CA PRO A 153 7.86 -3.82 -0.65
C PRO A 153 9.31 -3.76 -1.19
N PRO A 154 10.33 -3.59 -0.31
CA PRO A 154 10.22 -3.26 1.11
C PRO A 154 9.82 -1.78 1.29
N GLN A 155 8.69 -1.55 1.98
CA GLN A 155 8.10 -0.22 2.12
C GLN A 155 9.07 0.72 2.84
N LEU A 156 9.44 1.83 2.18
CA LEU A 156 10.25 2.88 2.76
C LEU A 156 9.56 3.42 4.02
N ARG A 157 10.30 3.52 5.11
CA ARG A 157 9.81 4.17 6.33
C ARG A 157 9.57 5.65 6.05
N ILE A 158 8.36 6.11 6.32
CA ILE A 158 8.02 7.53 6.25
C ILE A 158 8.60 8.21 7.49
N THR A 159 9.35 9.29 7.25
CA THR A 159 10.08 10.08 8.25
C THR A 159 9.89 11.56 7.93
N GLU A 160 10.31 12.41 8.86
CA GLU A 160 10.27 13.87 8.70
C GLU A 160 11.09 14.35 7.49
N ALA A 161 12.15 13.63 7.13
CA ALA A 161 13.02 13.96 6.01
C ALA A 161 12.41 13.67 4.63
N ASN A 162 11.44 12.74 4.53
CA ASN A 162 10.87 12.30 3.26
C ASN A 162 9.35 12.50 3.14
N ILE A 163 8.69 13.01 4.18
CA ILE A 163 7.22 13.12 4.20
C ILE A 163 6.67 14.06 3.13
N GLY A 164 7.36 15.14 2.79
CA GLY A 164 6.90 16.11 1.78
C GLY A 164 6.65 15.46 0.41
N PRO A 165 7.67 14.86 -0.23
CA PRO A 165 7.51 14.14 -1.49
C PRO A 165 6.48 13.01 -1.42
N VAL A 166 6.47 12.24 -0.32
CA VAL A 166 5.54 11.11 -0.14
C VAL A 166 4.09 11.60 -0.04
N LEU A 167 3.83 12.69 0.69
CA LEU A 167 2.50 13.28 0.84
C LEU A 167 1.98 13.84 -0.49
N MET A 168 2.82 14.56 -1.25
CA MET A 168 2.45 15.07 -2.56
C MET A 168 2.10 13.93 -3.53
N ALA A 169 2.92 12.87 -3.53
CA ALA A 169 2.66 11.69 -4.34
C ALA A 169 1.36 10.98 -3.91
N ALA A 170 1.08 10.90 -2.60
CA ALA A 170 -0.16 10.33 -2.08
C ALA A 170 -1.40 11.10 -2.55
N CYS A 171 -1.35 12.44 -2.58
CA CYS A 171 -2.43 13.28 -3.11
C CYS A 171 -2.64 13.04 -4.60
N LYS A 172 -1.58 13.09 -5.41
CA LYS A 172 -1.68 12.91 -6.87
C LYS A 172 -2.15 11.52 -7.29
N MET A 173 -1.84 10.51 -6.49
CA MET A 173 -2.26 9.13 -6.71
C MET A 173 -3.59 8.80 -6.02
N GLU A 174 -4.21 9.77 -5.32
CA GLU A 174 -5.43 9.58 -4.55
C GLU A 174 -5.36 8.38 -3.58
N SER A 175 -4.24 8.30 -2.86
CA SER A 175 -3.91 7.18 -1.98
C SER A 175 -4.38 7.41 -0.55
N SER A 176 -5.61 7.03 -0.23
CA SER A 176 -6.18 7.20 1.12
C SER A 176 -5.33 6.53 2.22
N GLY A 177 -4.82 5.33 1.95
CA GLY A 177 -3.95 4.59 2.89
C GLY A 177 -2.63 5.31 3.15
N LEU A 178 -1.99 5.88 2.12
CA LEU A 178 -0.74 6.60 2.28
C LEU A 178 -0.95 7.99 2.91
N LEU A 179 -2.03 8.68 2.55
CA LEU A 179 -2.45 9.93 3.19
C LEU A 179 -2.66 9.74 4.69
N ARG A 180 -3.32 8.64 5.09
CA ARG A 180 -3.50 8.29 6.51
C ARG A 180 -2.15 8.06 7.21
N LYS A 181 -1.20 7.36 6.58
CA LYS A 181 0.15 7.16 7.13
C LYS A 181 0.89 8.49 7.34
N CYS A 182 0.86 9.39 6.36
CA CYS A 182 1.48 10.71 6.50
C CYS A 182 0.79 11.56 7.57
N ALA A 183 -0.55 11.57 7.60
CA ALA A 183 -1.33 12.29 8.61
C ALA A 183 -1.00 11.86 10.04
N MET A 184 -0.80 10.55 10.27
CA MET A 184 -0.37 10.04 11.59
C MET A 184 0.99 10.61 12.02
N LEU A 185 1.93 10.78 11.09
CA LEU A 185 3.23 11.39 11.41
C LEU A 185 3.09 12.89 11.65
N LEU A 186 2.36 13.61 10.78
CA LEU A 186 2.16 15.06 10.91
C LEU A 186 1.46 15.41 12.22
N LEU A 187 0.47 14.63 12.63
CA LEU A 187 -0.29 14.89 13.85
C LEU A 187 0.32 14.26 15.10
N ALA A 188 1.46 13.57 14.99
CA ALA A 188 2.12 12.98 16.14
C ALA A 188 2.64 14.08 17.08
N PRO A 189 2.52 13.92 18.41
CA PRO A 189 3.09 14.88 19.36
C PRO A 189 4.63 14.83 19.39
N HIS A 190 5.24 13.72 18.96
CA HIS A 190 6.68 13.47 19.04
C HIS A 190 7.45 13.80 17.74
N THR A 191 6.77 14.23 16.67
CA THR A 191 7.46 14.68 15.45
C THR A 191 8.16 16.00 15.71
N GLN A 192 9.38 16.14 15.20
CA GLN A 192 10.21 17.35 15.29
C GLN A 192 9.84 18.39 14.24
N LEU A 193 8.88 18.08 13.36
CA LEU A 193 8.34 19.08 12.43
C LEU A 193 7.63 20.18 13.21
N SER A 194 7.96 21.43 12.91
CA SER A 194 7.25 22.58 13.46
C SER A 194 5.79 22.56 13.04
N VAL A 195 4.91 23.17 13.86
CA VAL A 195 3.48 23.23 13.55
C VAL A 195 3.24 23.95 12.21
N PHE A 196 4.06 24.96 11.91
CA PHE A 196 4.04 25.64 10.61
C PHE A 196 4.32 24.70 9.42
N VAL A 197 5.38 23.89 9.48
CA VAL A 197 5.71 22.95 8.38
C VAL A 197 4.57 21.96 8.17
N ARG A 198 3.96 21.47 9.26
CA ARG A 198 2.79 20.59 9.19
C ARG A 198 1.62 21.29 8.48
N LEU A 199 1.26 22.51 8.90
CA LEU A 199 0.19 23.29 8.28
C LEU A 199 0.46 23.56 6.80
N SER A 200 1.69 23.93 6.43
CA SER A 200 2.07 24.18 5.04
C SER A 200 1.96 22.94 4.16
N LEU A 201 2.38 21.78 4.68
CA LEU A 201 2.23 20.50 3.99
C LEU A 201 0.75 20.12 3.82
N LEU A 202 -0.07 20.30 4.86
CA LEU A 202 -1.50 20.01 4.80
C LEU A 202 -2.25 20.92 3.81
N ASP A 203 -1.93 22.22 3.80
CA ASP A 203 -2.52 23.20 2.90
C ASP A 203 -2.16 22.93 1.43
N ARG A 204 -0.86 22.75 1.12
CA ARG A 204 -0.39 22.42 -0.24
C ARG A 204 -0.99 21.12 -0.80
N CYS A 205 -1.39 20.22 0.09
CA CYS A 205 -1.99 18.93 -0.24
C CYS A 205 -3.52 18.94 -0.17
N PHE A 206 -4.15 20.10 0.07
CA PHE A 206 -5.60 20.29 0.21
C PHE A 206 -6.25 19.42 1.29
N LEU A 207 -5.50 19.08 2.34
CA LEU A 207 -5.96 18.25 3.46
C LEU A 207 -6.60 19.11 4.56
N HIS A 208 -7.56 19.95 4.18
CA HIS A 208 -8.11 20.99 5.06
C HIS A 208 -8.76 20.41 6.33
N GLN A 209 -9.31 19.21 6.25
CA GLN A 209 -9.89 18.49 7.40
C GLN A 209 -8.89 18.19 8.53
N LEU A 210 -7.58 18.26 8.25
CA LEU A 210 -6.52 18.04 9.23
C LEU A 210 -5.92 19.36 9.77
N LEU A 211 -6.37 20.51 9.26
CA LEU A 211 -5.89 21.82 9.72
C LEU A 211 -6.33 22.10 11.16
N ASP A 212 -7.61 21.87 11.50
CA ASP A 212 -8.11 22.16 12.86
C ASP A 212 -7.36 21.37 13.94
N PRO A 213 -7.18 20.03 13.83
CA PRO A 213 -6.35 19.29 14.78
C PRO A 213 -4.90 19.78 14.85
N CYS A 214 -4.33 20.23 13.73
CA CYS A 214 -2.96 20.75 13.69
C CYS A 214 -2.86 22.14 14.35
N LEU A 215 -3.86 23.00 14.16
CA LEU A 215 -3.94 24.32 14.80
C LEU A 215 -4.10 24.22 16.32
N GLN A 216 -4.78 23.19 16.81
CA GLN A 216 -4.88 22.92 18.25
C GLN A 216 -3.52 22.61 18.92
N MET A 217 -2.49 22.29 18.14
CA MET A 217 -1.11 22.10 18.63
C MET A 217 -0.38 23.44 18.85
N LEU A 218 -0.96 24.56 18.41
CA LEU A 218 -0.45 25.90 18.69
C LEU A 218 -0.83 26.31 20.11
N HIS A 219 0.09 26.09 21.05
CA HIS A 219 -0.07 26.59 22.41
C HIS A 219 0.42 28.04 22.59
N ARG A 220 1.24 28.53 21.66
CA ARG A 220 1.76 29.89 21.65
C ARG A 220 1.86 30.46 20.23
N PRO A 221 1.59 31.76 20.04
CA PRO A 221 1.70 32.41 18.73
C PRO A 221 3.15 32.42 18.20
N GLU A 222 4.16 32.30 19.07
CA GLU A 222 5.57 32.21 18.65
C GLU A 222 5.86 30.96 17.81
N HIS A 223 5.08 29.89 17.93
CA HIS A 223 5.20 28.68 17.10
C HIS A 223 4.85 28.92 15.62
N LEU A 224 4.15 30.04 15.34
CA LEU A 224 4.02 30.57 13.99
C LEU A 224 5.20 31.49 13.67
N LEU A 225 5.71 32.30 14.61
CA LEU A 225 6.71 33.35 14.34
C LEU A 225 8.17 32.88 14.09
N GLU A 226 8.54 31.63 14.34
CA GLU A 226 9.83 31.04 13.87
C GLU A 226 10.00 31.08 12.32
N MET A 227 8.93 31.53 11.64
CA MET A 227 8.69 31.76 10.22
C MET A 227 9.72 32.55 9.39
N THR A 228 10.49 33.50 9.93
CA THR A 228 11.28 34.42 9.06
C THR A 228 12.74 34.01 8.84
N GLN A 229 13.26 33.10 9.66
CA GLN A 229 14.70 32.74 9.64
C GLN A 229 14.98 31.34 9.08
N GLN A 230 13.99 30.45 9.09
CA GLN A 230 14.12 29.19 8.37
C GLN A 230 13.81 29.47 6.91
N GLN A 231 14.86 29.61 6.08
CA GLN A 231 14.73 29.45 4.65
C GLN A 231 13.91 28.18 4.43
N THR A 232 12.73 28.33 3.85
CA THR A 232 11.89 27.25 3.37
C THR A 232 12.65 26.57 2.21
N CYS A 233 13.71 25.84 2.54
CA CYS A 233 14.43 24.91 1.67
C CYS A 233 13.57 23.68 1.42
N TRP A 234 12.36 23.90 0.93
CA TRP A 234 11.53 22.91 0.30
C TRP A 234 11.07 23.51 -1.04
N HIS A 235 12.06 23.94 -1.83
CA HIS A 235 11.89 24.03 -3.27
C HIS A 235 11.73 22.59 -3.76
N PHE A 236 10.49 22.23 -4.07
CA PHE A 236 10.13 21.00 -4.78
C PHE A 236 9.49 21.41 -6.10
#